data_AF-A0A061RYX2-F1
#
_entry.id   AF-A0A061RYX2-F1
#
_cell.length_a   1.000
_cell.length_b   1.000
_cell.length_c   1.000
_cell.angle_alpha   90.00
_cell.angle_beta   90.00
_cell.angle_gamma   90.00
#
_symmetry.space_group_name_H-M   'P 1'
#
loop_
_entity.id
_entity.type
_entity.pdbx_description
1 polymer ?
#
loop_
_entity_poly.entity_id
_entity_poly.type
_entity_poly.pdbx_seq_one_letter_code
_entity_poly.pdbx_strand_id
1 'polypeptide(L)'
;AARQICANTYLEPGKVRRGIARTAQTCSFASPTNSCELSFIRRSCSYPHFLCSNHRTHLGYAGWKTSLLRVSSRPRLFLQARGDGERSTAYSTLSSAVESPLYSRWLQGFVFVALLGLTDAAYSGDWSRIGAISAEREEELKKVCVCIAAFHACCAPLAAAAAARKGLNWPLLAAKAAAVGGLALIEALLLDPRRGDGGE
;
A
#
# COMPACT_ATOMS: atom_id res chain seq x y z
N ALA A 1 -57.13 25.21 -4.65
CA ALA A 1 -57.25 25.93 -3.37
C ALA A 1 -56.25 25.33 -2.38
N ALA A 2 -55.72 26.17 -1.49
CA ALA A 2 -54.78 25.90 -0.39
C ALA A 2 -53.27 25.72 -0.76
N ARG A 3 -52.53 26.75 -0.36
CA ARG A 3 -51.07 26.92 -0.31
C ARG A 3 -50.52 26.28 0.97
N GLN A 4 -49.26 25.81 0.97
CA GLN A 4 -48.44 25.87 2.19
C GLN A 4 -46.93 25.85 1.87
N ILE A 5 -46.32 27.05 1.85
CA ILE A 5 -45.31 27.58 2.80
C ILE A 5 -43.89 27.07 2.51
N CYS A 6 -43.16 27.89 1.75
CA CYS A 6 -41.70 27.94 1.76
C CYS A 6 -41.22 28.56 3.08
N ALA A 7 -40.21 27.98 3.70
CA ALA A 7 -39.36 28.69 4.66
C ALA A 7 -37.97 28.87 4.03
N ASN A 8 -37.73 30.10 3.58
CA ASN A 8 -36.40 30.65 3.33
C ASN A 8 -35.68 30.81 4.67
N THR A 9 -34.42 30.41 4.75
CA THR A 9 -33.49 30.94 5.74
C THR A 9 -32.36 31.64 4.99
N TYR A 10 -32.35 32.97 5.11
CA TYR A 10 -31.36 33.87 4.55
C TYR A 10 -30.07 33.86 5.39
N LEU A 11 -28.96 33.63 4.68
CA LEU A 11 -27.62 34.23 4.72
C LEU A 11 -27.16 35.09 5.91
N GLU A 12 -25.91 34.87 6.32
CA GLU A 12 -24.92 35.93 6.58
C GLU A 12 -23.61 35.57 5.84
N PRO A 13 -23.16 36.38 4.86
CA PRO A 13 -21.93 36.17 4.10
C PRO A 13 -20.81 37.10 4.58
N GLY A 14 -19.64 36.55 4.91
CA GLY A 14 -18.54 37.39 5.38
C GLY A 14 -17.17 36.72 5.40
N LYS A 15 -16.61 36.39 4.22
CA LYS A 15 -15.18 36.58 3.90
C LYS A 15 -14.87 36.21 2.44
N VAL A 16 -14.62 37.25 1.67
CA VAL A 16 -14.02 37.22 0.34
C VAL A 16 -12.57 36.74 0.44
N ARG A 17 -12.20 35.66 -0.26
CA ARG A 17 -10.85 35.47 -0.82
C ARG A 17 -10.84 34.51 -2.02
N ARG A 18 -10.78 35.14 -3.19
CA ARG A 18 -9.98 34.79 -4.39
C ARG A 18 -9.99 33.31 -4.86
N GLY A 19 -10.92 33.04 -5.76
CA GLY A 19 -10.69 32.51 -7.11
C GLY A 19 -9.56 31.50 -7.34
N ILE A 20 -9.94 30.24 -7.54
CA ILE A 20 -9.35 29.37 -8.56
C ILE A 20 -10.54 28.71 -9.30
N ALA A 21 -10.63 28.98 -10.60
CA ALA A 21 -11.64 28.44 -11.48
C ALA A 21 -11.55 26.91 -11.53
N ARG A 22 -12.66 26.23 -11.20
CA ARG A 22 -12.89 24.84 -11.62
C ARG A 22 -13.85 24.87 -12.81
N THR A 23 -13.34 24.46 -13.96
CA THR A 23 -14.11 24.07 -15.13
C THR A 23 -14.92 22.82 -14.77
N ALA A 24 -16.20 23.01 -14.44
CA ALA A 24 -17.15 21.91 -14.31
C ALA A 24 -17.60 21.52 -15.72
N GLN A 25 -17.16 20.35 -16.17
CA GLN A 25 -17.62 19.72 -17.39
C GLN A 25 -18.96 19.04 -17.09
N THR A 26 -20.05 19.66 -17.51
CA THR A 26 -21.40 19.08 -17.46
C THR A 26 -21.52 18.01 -18.53
N CYS A 27 -21.58 16.74 -18.14
CA CYS A 27 -22.07 15.66 -18.99
C CYS A 27 -23.59 15.59 -18.86
N SER A 28 -24.31 15.92 -19.93
CA SER A 28 -25.75 15.71 -20.05
C SER A 28 -26.06 14.22 -20.14
N PHE A 29 -26.78 13.69 -19.15
CA PHE A 29 -27.38 12.36 -19.19
C PHE A 29 -28.75 12.46 -19.88
N ALA A 30 -28.87 11.93 -21.09
CA ALA A 30 -30.15 11.74 -21.76
C ALA A 30 -30.70 10.35 -21.40
N SER A 31 -31.94 10.31 -20.90
CA SER A 31 -32.67 9.05 -20.68
C SER A 31 -33.10 8.42 -22.01
N PRO A 32 -33.15 7.08 -22.12
CA PRO A 32 -33.70 6.39 -23.28
C PRO A 32 -35.20 6.12 -23.09
N THR A 33 -36.00 6.45 -24.10
CA THR A 33 -37.33 5.87 -24.28
C THR A 33 -37.38 5.11 -25.60
N ASN A 34 -37.61 3.81 -25.48
CA ASN A 34 -38.32 2.89 -26.38
C ASN A 34 -38.46 3.28 -27.86
N SER A 35 -37.96 2.42 -28.76
CA SER A 35 -38.81 1.74 -29.75
C SER A 35 -38.03 0.64 -30.46
N CYS A 36 -38.64 -0.54 -30.51
CA CYS A 36 -38.26 -1.65 -31.35
C CYS A 36 -38.39 -1.27 -32.82
N GLU A 37 -37.37 -1.54 -33.64
CA GLU A 37 -37.61 -1.97 -35.01
C GLU A 37 -36.52 -2.95 -35.46
N LEU A 38 -37.00 -4.14 -35.82
CA LEU A 38 -36.27 -5.17 -36.55
C LEU A 38 -35.97 -4.66 -37.96
N SER A 39 -34.70 -4.59 -38.34
CA SER A 39 -34.33 -4.76 -39.73
C SER A 39 -33.02 -5.51 -39.87
N PHE A 40 -33.18 -6.64 -40.53
CA PHE A 40 -32.20 -7.65 -40.86
C PHE A 40 -31.42 -7.18 -42.10
N ILE A 41 -30.14 -6.85 -41.96
CA ILE A 41 -29.24 -6.71 -43.11
C ILE A 41 -27.95 -7.49 -42.83
N ARG A 42 -27.84 -8.64 -43.53
CA ARG A 42 -26.59 -9.32 -43.83
C ARG A 42 -25.59 -8.32 -44.42
N ARG A 43 -24.44 -8.13 -43.77
CA ARG A 43 -23.19 -7.82 -44.48
C ARG A 43 -22.04 -8.62 -43.88
N SER A 44 -21.59 -9.57 -44.69
CA SER A 44 -20.27 -10.20 -44.60
C SER A 44 -19.20 -9.10 -44.69
N CYS A 45 -18.33 -9.01 -43.69
CA CYS A 45 -17.07 -8.30 -43.82
C CYS A 45 -15.93 -9.24 -43.45
N SER A 46 -15.16 -9.52 -44.49
CA SER A 46 -13.89 -10.21 -44.51
C SER A 46 -12.87 -9.58 -43.55
N TYR A 47 -12.02 -10.44 -43.00
CA TYR A 47 -10.78 -10.09 -42.31
C TYR A 47 -9.90 -9.12 -43.12
N PRO A 48 -9.09 -8.31 -42.44
CA PRO A 48 -7.66 -8.58 -42.55
C PRO A 48 -6.89 -8.48 -41.22
N HIS A 49 -6.02 -9.47 -41.04
CA HIS A 49 -4.69 -9.42 -40.41
C HIS A 49 -4.34 -8.15 -39.59
N PHE A 50 -4.38 -8.27 -38.27
CA PHE A 50 -3.58 -7.40 -37.41
C PHE A 50 -2.18 -7.99 -37.27
N LEU A 51 -1.22 -7.29 -37.88
CA LEU A 51 0.21 -7.56 -37.81
C LEU A 51 0.71 -7.29 -36.38
N CYS A 52 1.32 -8.30 -35.76
CA CYS A 52 2.25 -8.12 -34.65
C CYS A 52 3.45 -7.29 -35.11
N SER A 53 3.51 -6.02 -34.72
CA SER A 53 4.74 -5.23 -34.82
C SER A 53 5.68 -5.61 -33.68
N ASN A 54 6.68 -6.41 -34.05
CA ASN A 54 7.71 -6.96 -33.18
C ASN A 54 8.96 -6.11 -33.37
N HIS A 55 9.09 -4.99 -32.64
CA HIS A 55 10.28 -4.13 -32.74
C HIS A 55 11.40 -4.67 -31.86
N ARG A 56 12.12 -5.65 -32.42
CA ARG A 56 13.35 -6.23 -31.89
C ARG A 56 14.53 -5.34 -32.30
N THR A 57 14.99 -4.46 -31.41
CA THR A 57 16.33 -3.86 -31.53
C THR A 57 17.37 -4.86 -31.03
N HIS A 58 18.12 -5.39 -32.00
CA HIS A 58 19.37 -6.10 -31.79
C HIS A 58 20.43 -5.12 -31.26
N LEU A 59 20.91 -5.32 -30.04
CA LEU A 59 22.30 -5.07 -29.71
C LEU A 59 22.93 -6.41 -29.31
N GLY A 60 23.82 -6.90 -30.16
CA GLY A 60 24.71 -8.00 -29.84
C GLY A 60 25.80 -7.53 -28.88
N TYR A 61 26.22 -8.38 -27.95
CA TYR A 61 27.45 -9.16 -28.04
C TYR A 61 27.65 -9.97 -26.74
N ALA A 62 28.48 -11.01 -26.86
CA ALA A 62 28.99 -11.91 -25.82
C ALA A 62 27.99 -12.95 -25.28
N GLY A 63 27.95 -14.07 -26.00
CA GLY A 63 27.21 -15.26 -25.61
C GLY A 63 27.92 -16.08 -24.56
N TRP A 64 27.14 -16.67 -23.67
CA TRP A 64 27.51 -17.84 -22.89
C TRP A 64 26.49 -18.93 -23.23
N LYS A 65 26.89 -19.84 -24.12
CA LYS A 65 26.21 -21.12 -24.30
C LYS A 65 26.55 -22.00 -23.09
N THR A 66 25.58 -22.25 -22.23
CA THR A 66 25.48 -23.51 -21.48
C THR A 66 24.00 -23.92 -21.55
N SER A 67 23.65 -24.79 -22.48
CA SER A 67 23.58 -26.24 -22.24
C SER A 67 22.51 -26.59 -21.22
N LEU A 68 21.31 -26.75 -21.78
CA LEU A 68 20.28 -27.73 -21.43
C LEU A 68 20.71 -28.74 -20.36
N LEU A 69 20.23 -28.54 -19.14
CA LEU A 69 19.85 -29.64 -18.27
C LEU A 69 18.35 -29.52 -17.99
N ARG A 70 17.58 -30.11 -18.90
CA ARG A 70 16.19 -30.50 -18.66
C ARG A 70 16.22 -31.65 -17.63
N VAL A 71 16.35 -31.30 -16.35
CA VAL A 71 16.17 -32.22 -15.23
C VAL A 71 14.68 -32.50 -15.09
N SER A 72 14.24 -33.50 -15.85
CA SER A 72 13.01 -34.24 -15.58
C SER A 72 13.33 -35.31 -14.55
N SER A 73 13.12 -34.99 -13.28
CA SER A 73 13.00 -35.97 -12.20
C SER A 73 12.09 -35.37 -11.14
N ARG A 74 10.79 -35.65 -11.27
CA ARG A 74 9.81 -35.43 -10.22
C ARG A 74 9.86 -36.64 -9.28
N PRO A 75 10.51 -36.61 -8.12
CA PRO A 75 10.02 -37.39 -7.01
C PRO A 75 8.73 -36.68 -6.55
N ARG A 76 7.57 -37.28 -6.86
CA ARG A 76 6.36 -37.04 -6.07
C ARG A 76 6.63 -37.64 -4.68
N LEU A 77 7.39 -36.92 -3.87
CA LEU A 77 7.36 -37.11 -2.43
C LEU A 77 6.03 -36.52 -1.97
N PHE A 78 5.08 -37.43 -1.84
CA PHE A 78 3.85 -37.28 -1.08
C PHE A 78 4.25 -37.12 0.40
N LEU A 79 4.80 -35.95 0.74
CA LEU A 79 5.04 -35.55 2.11
C LEU A 79 4.13 -34.37 2.43
N GLN A 80 3.06 -34.69 3.16
CA GLN A 80 2.48 -33.84 4.18
C GLN A 80 1.55 -32.69 3.75
N ALA A 81 0.49 -33.03 3.02
CA ALA A 81 -0.76 -32.26 2.98
C ALA A 81 -1.56 -32.39 4.32
N ARG A 82 -0.91 -32.13 5.47
CA ARG A 82 -1.55 -32.13 6.80
C ARG A 82 -1.34 -30.85 7.61
N GLY A 83 -0.71 -29.82 7.02
CA GLY A 83 -0.47 -28.52 7.68
C GLY A 83 -0.93 -27.28 6.91
N ASP A 84 -1.45 -27.44 5.68
CA ASP A 84 -1.76 -26.29 4.81
C ASP A 84 -3.01 -25.52 5.24
N GLY A 85 -3.97 -26.19 5.88
CA GLY A 85 -5.19 -25.56 6.39
C GLY A 85 -4.90 -24.57 7.52
N GLU A 86 -4.10 -24.97 8.49
CA GLU A 86 -3.80 -24.17 9.69
C GLU A 86 -2.94 -22.94 9.36
N ARG A 87 -1.99 -23.09 8.42
CA ARG A 87 -1.13 -21.97 7.95
C ARG A 87 -1.93 -20.93 7.16
N SER A 88 -2.94 -21.37 6.41
CA SER A 88 -3.84 -20.46 5.67
C SER A 88 -4.71 -19.64 6.62
N THR A 89 -5.21 -20.26 7.71
CA THR A 89 -5.99 -19.56 8.75
C THR A 89 -5.14 -18.56 9.55
N ALA A 90 -3.92 -18.91 9.91
CA ALA A 90 -3.02 -17.98 10.60
C ALA A 90 -2.65 -16.76 9.73
N TYR A 91 -2.40 -16.98 8.44
CA TYR A 91 -2.12 -15.89 7.51
C TYR A 91 -3.33 -14.97 7.32
N SER A 92 -4.53 -15.53 7.15
CA SER A 92 -5.75 -14.73 6.94
C SER A 92 -6.12 -13.88 8.17
N THR A 93 -5.94 -14.41 9.38
CA THR A 93 -6.15 -13.66 10.62
C THR A 93 -5.13 -12.54 10.79
N LEU A 94 -3.85 -12.78 10.50
CA LEU A 94 -2.80 -11.75 10.56
C LEU A 94 -3.03 -10.66 9.51
N SER A 95 -3.36 -11.02 8.27
CA SER A 95 -3.69 -10.04 7.23
C SER A 95 -4.90 -9.19 7.63
N SER A 96 -5.95 -9.80 8.19
CA SER A 96 -7.11 -9.07 8.69
C SER A 96 -6.76 -8.13 9.86
N ALA A 97 -5.86 -8.54 10.76
CA ALA A 97 -5.41 -7.70 11.86
C ALA A 97 -4.61 -6.49 11.37
N VAL A 98 -3.72 -6.67 10.38
CA VAL A 98 -2.90 -5.60 9.80
C VAL A 98 -3.73 -4.59 9.00
N GLU A 99 -4.77 -5.05 8.32
CA GLU A 99 -5.73 -4.19 7.62
C GLU A 99 -6.57 -3.32 8.57
N SER A 100 -6.61 -3.66 9.87
CA SER A 100 -7.39 -2.89 10.84
C SER A 100 -6.85 -1.45 11.04
N PRO A 101 -7.72 -0.44 11.21
CA PRO A 101 -7.31 0.93 11.50
C PRO A 101 -6.61 1.05 12.87
N LEU A 102 -6.90 0.12 13.79
CA LEU A 102 -6.23 0.04 15.09
C LEU A 102 -4.73 -0.29 14.93
N TYR A 103 -4.41 -1.25 14.05
CA TYR A 103 -3.02 -1.59 13.76
C TYR A 103 -2.31 -0.48 13.00
N SER A 104 -2.87 -0.05 11.86
CA SER A 104 -2.17 0.84 10.92
C SER A 104 -2.03 2.28 11.42
N ARG A 105 -3.00 2.82 12.16
CA ARG A 105 -2.96 4.22 12.62
C ARG A 105 -2.53 4.33 14.08
N TRP A 106 -3.22 3.63 14.97
CA TRP A 106 -3.06 3.84 16.41
C TRP A 106 -1.82 3.13 16.95
N LEU A 107 -1.65 1.84 16.65
CA LEU A 107 -0.51 1.08 17.14
C LEU A 107 0.81 1.61 16.56
N GLN A 108 0.88 1.81 15.24
CA GLN A 108 2.08 2.36 14.62
C GLN A 108 2.38 3.80 15.07
N GLY A 109 1.34 4.64 15.21
CA GLY A 109 1.49 5.99 15.75
C GLY A 109 2.00 5.99 17.19
N PHE A 110 1.46 5.11 18.04
CA PHE A 110 1.91 4.94 19.42
C PHE A 110 3.37 4.50 19.49
N VAL A 111 3.76 3.48 18.71
CA VAL A 111 5.16 3.01 18.66
C VAL A 111 6.08 4.12 18.18
N PHE A 112 5.68 4.88 17.17
CA PHE A 112 6.46 6.02 16.68
C PHE A 112 6.67 7.09 17.78
N VAL A 113 5.60 7.49 18.49
CA VAL A 113 5.70 8.46 19.60
C VAL A 113 6.54 7.92 20.75
N ALA A 114 6.39 6.63 21.10
CA ALA A 114 7.19 5.99 22.13
C ALA A 114 8.69 5.97 21.77
N LEU A 115 9.04 5.73 20.51
CA LEU A 115 10.42 5.78 20.02
C LEU A 115 11.00 7.20 20.09
N LEU A 116 10.20 8.21 19.77
CA LEU A 116 10.61 9.61 19.92
C LEU A 116 10.86 9.95 21.40
N GLY A 117 9.94 9.56 22.29
CA GLY A 117 10.10 9.76 23.74
C GLY A 117 11.31 9.02 24.31
N LEU A 118 11.56 7.79 23.86
CA LEU A 118 12.75 7.02 24.24
C LEU A 118 14.04 7.72 23.78
N THR A 119 14.06 8.22 22.55
CA THR A 119 15.22 8.92 21.98
C THR A 119 15.45 10.25 22.71
N ASP A 120 14.39 11.00 23.00
CA ASP A 120 14.45 12.21 23.82
C ASP A 120 15.02 11.89 25.22
N ALA A 121 14.54 10.82 25.85
CA ALA A 121 15.03 10.36 27.15
C ALA A 121 16.50 9.94 27.14
N ALA A 122 16.97 9.38 26.02
CA ALA A 122 18.35 8.92 25.88
C ALA A 122 19.37 10.04 25.59
N TYR A 123 18.95 11.14 24.96
CA TYR A 123 19.89 12.15 24.42
C TYR A 123 19.71 13.58 24.96
N SER A 124 18.57 13.93 25.57
CA SER A 124 18.35 15.31 26.04
C SER A 124 19.14 15.66 27.32
N GLY A 125 19.45 14.67 28.17
CA GLY A 125 20.06 14.87 29.49
C GLY A 125 19.12 15.53 30.52
N ASP A 126 17.92 15.96 30.12
CA ASP A 126 16.95 16.59 31.00
C ASP A 126 16.38 15.59 32.02
N TRP A 127 16.22 14.33 31.60
CA TRP A 127 15.67 13.27 32.42
C TRP A 127 16.59 12.88 33.58
N SER A 128 17.90 12.86 33.35
CA SER A 128 18.88 12.65 34.43
C SER A 128 19.05 13.88 35.31
N ARG A 129 18.99 15.09 34.73
CA ARG A 129 19.04 16.35 35.50
C ARG A 129 17.86 16.51 36.48
N ILE A 130 16.66 16.10 36.08
CA ILE A 130 15.45 16.14 36.93
C ILE A 130 15.44 14.97 37.94
N GLY A 131 16.35 14.00 37.79
CA GLY A 131 16.43 12.81 38.63
C GLY A 131 15.36 11.76 38.32
N ALA A 132 14.72 11.84 37.14
CA ALA A 132 13.76 10.84 36.70
C ALA A 132 14.44 9.51 36.32
N ILE A 133 15.68 9.58 35.81
CA ILE A 133 16.55 8.44 35.53
C ILE A 133 17.96 8.71 36.05
N SER A 134 18.77 7.68 36.33
CA SER A 134 20.18 7.88 36.66
C SER A 134 21.02 8.10 35.39
N ALA A 135 22.19 8.72 35.52
CA ALA A 135 23.09 8.98 34.40
C ALA A 135 23.58 7.67 33.75
N GLU A 136 23.76 6.61 34.54
CA GLU A 136 24.13 5.28 34.03
C GLU A 136 23.00 4.70 33.16
N ARG A 137 21.73 4.89 33.56
CA ARG A 137 20.57 4.43 32.78
C ARG A 137 20.41 5.21 31.48
N GLU A 138 20.72 6.49 31.47
CA GLU A 138 20.74 7.29 30.24
C GLU A 138 21.73 6.71 29.22
N GLU A 139 22.92 6.30 29.68
CA GLU A 139 23.92 5.68 28.80
C GLU A 139 23.49 4.30 28.30
N GLU A 140 22.78 3.51 29.11
CA GLU A 140 22.16 2.26 28.66
C GLU A 140 21.06 2.51 27.61
N LEU A 141 20.23 3.55 27.81
CA LEU A 141 19.18 3.92 26.86
C LEU A 141 19.76 4.29 25.48
N LYS A 142 20.90 4.98 25.43
CA LYS A 142 21.59 5.27 24.15
C LYS A 142 21.96 3.99 23.40
N LYS A 143 22.46 2.96 24.10
CA LYS A 143 22.78 1.66 23.49
C LYS A 143 21.54 0.99 22.93
N VAL A 144 20.43 1.04 23.66
CA VAL A 144 19.13 0.53 23.20
C VAL A 144 18.66 1.28 21.94
N CYS A 145 18.76 2.61 21.92
CA CYS A 145 18.44 3.42 20.74
C CYS A 145 19.26 3.02 19.51
N VAL A 146 20.57 2.76 19.66
CA VAL A 146 21.41 2.28 18.55
C VAL A 146 20.95 0.91 18.05
N CYS A 147 20.64 -0.04 18.95
CA CYS A 147 20.13 -1.35 18.56
C CYS A 147 18.79 -1.25 17.80
N ILE A 148 17.88 -0.41 18.27
CA ILE A 148 16.59 -0.16 17.61
C ILE A 148 16.82 0.49 16.24
N ALA A 149 17.66 1.51 16.14
CA ALA A 149 17.99 2.17 14.88
C ALA A 149 18.59 1.18 13.87
N ALA A 150 19.50 0.30 14.31
CA ALA A 150 20.07 -0.76 13.47
C ALA A 150 18.99 -1.74 12.98
N PHE A 151 18.08 -2.17 13.86
CA PHE A 151 16.95 -3.02 13.47
C PHE A 151 16.04 -2.34 12.44
N HIS A 152 15.74 -1.05 12.61
CA HIS A 152 14.95 -0.26 11.65
C HIS A 152 15.66 -0.11 10.30
N ALA A 153 16.99 0.11 10.33
CA ALA A 153 17.81 0.18 9.14
C ALA A 153 17.82 -1.15 8.35
N CYS A 154 17.65 -2.30 9.02
CA CYS A 154 17.45 -3.59 8.34
C CYS A 154 16.00 -3.77 7.84
N CYS A 155 15.00 -3.30 8.57
CA CYS A 155 13.59 -3.43 8.18
C CYS A 155 13.25 -2.62 6.92
N ALA A 156 13.79 -1.41 6.78
CA ALA A 156 13.52 -0.52 5.65
C ALA A 156 13.83 -1.13 4.26
N PRO A 157 15.04 -1.68 4.00
CA PRO A 157 15.33 -2.31 2.70
C PRO A 157 14.53 -3.59 2.48
N LEU A 158 14.22 -4.35 3.54
CA LEU A 158 13.36 -5.54 3.43
C LEU A 158 11.93 -5.16 3.02
N ALA A 159 11.38 -4.09 3.60
CA ALA A 159 10.07 -3.56 3.25
C ALA A 159 10.07 -3.01 1.81
N ALA A 160 11.12 -2.29 1.43
CA ALA A 160 11.30 -1.80 0.06
C ALA A 160 11.31 -2.95 -0.95
N ALA A 161 12.08 -4.01 -0.68
CA ALA A 161 12.17 -5.18 -1.55
C ALA A 161 10.84 -5.93 -1.65
N ALA A 162 10.11 -6.09 -0.53
CA ALA A 162 8.79 -6.70 -0.53
C ALA A 162 7.77 -5.88 -1.33
N ALA A 163 7.76 -4.56 -1.15
CA ALA A 163 6.87 -3.64 -1.86
C ALA A 163 7.16 -3.57 -3.36
N ALA A 164 8.44 -3.53 -3.75
CA ALA A 164 8.86 -3.48 -5.15
C ALA A 164 8.40 -4.73 -5.92
N ARG A 165 8.48 -5.91 -5.31
CA ARG A 165 7.99 -7.17 -5.89
C ARG A 165 6.48 -7.19 -6.13
N LYS A 166 5.73 -6.38 -5.37
CA LYS A 166 4.26 -6.27 -5.45
C LYS A 166 3.78 -5.10 -6.32
N GLY A 167 4.69 -4.29 -6.87
CA GLY A 167 4.33 -3.08 -7.63
C GLY A 167 3.72 -1.96 -6.76
N LEU A 168 3.99 -1.97 -5.46
CA LEU A 168 3.55 -0.92 -4.53
C LEU A 168 4.53 0.27 -4.52
N ASN A 169 4.12 1.39 -3.91
CA ASN A 169 4.98 2.57 -3.68
C ASN A 169 6.07 2.25 -2.64
N TRP A 170 7.13 1.58 -3.10
CA TRP A 170 8.23 1.09 -2.27
C TRP A 170 8.97 2.19 -1.49
N PRO A 171 9.17 3.43 -1.99
CA PRO A 171 9.83 4.48 -1.20
C PRO A 171 9.02 4.84 0.05
N LEU A 172 7.70 4.96 -0.07
CA LEU A 172 6.83 5.29 1.05
C LEU A 172 6.84 4.18 2.11
N LEU A 173 6.73 2.92 1.69
CA LEU A 173 6.75 1.77 2.61
C LEU A 173 8.13 1.58 3.26
N ALA A 174 9.21 1.86 2.55
CA ALA A 174 10.56 1.86 3.11
C ALA A 174 10.73 2.95 4.18
N ALA A 175 10.27 4.18 3.91
CA ALA A 175 10.29 5.27 4.87
C ALA A 175 9.44 4.95 6.13
N LYS A 176 8.26 4.35 5.93
CA LYS A 176 7.40 3.88 7.01
C LYS A 176 8.10 2.81 7.87
N ALA A 177 8.76 1.85 7.25
CA ALA A 177 9.55 0.83 7.92
C ALA A 177 10.80 1.37 8.62
N ALA A 178 11.42 2.44 8.10
CA ALA A 178 12.49 3.14 8.81
C ALA A 178 11.96 3.82 10.09
N ALA A 179 10.75 4.38 10.05
CA ALA A 179 10.14 5.07 11.19
C ALA A 179 9.62 4.12 12.29
N VAL A 180 8.92 3.04 11.90
CA VAL A 180 8.18 2.17 12.84
C VAL A 180 8.72 0.73 12.87
N GLY A 181 9.77 0.44 12.10
CA GLY A 181 10.48 -0.83 12.14
C GLY A 181 9.65 -2.00 11.64
N GLY A 182 9.64 -3.08 12.43
CA GLY A 182 9.05 -4.37 12.08
C GLY A 182 7.54 -4.31 11.80
N LEU A 183 6.79 -3.41 12.44
CA LEU A 183 5.34 -3.30 12.24
C LEU A 183 4.98 -2.92 10.79
N ALA A 184 5.71 -1.96 10.23
CA ALA A 184 5.53 -1.53 8.85
C ALA A 184 6.16 -2.52 7.84
N LEU A 185 7.18 -3.28 8.25
CA LEU A 185 7.68 -4.41 7.45
C LEU A 185 6.61 -5.51 7.30
N ILE A 186 5.94 -5.90 8.39
CA ILE A 186 4.86 -6.90 8.36
C ILE A 186 3.74 -6.42 7.43
N GLU A 187 3.38 -5.14 7.50
CA GLU A 187 2.42 -4.52 6.60
C GLU A 187 2.84 -4.64 5.13
N ALA A 188 4.10 -4.30 4.78
CA ALA A 188 4.61 -4.49 3.42
C ALA A 188 4.59 -5.96 2.96
N LEU A 189 4.83 -6.91 3.88
CA LEU A 189 4.80 -8.34 3.59
C LEU A 189 3.38 -8.90 3.42
N LEU A 190 2.38 -8.36 4.13
CA LEU A 190 1.02 -8.88 4.13
C LEU A 190 0.03 -8.11 3.25
N LEU A 191 0.31 -6.84 2.91
CA LEU A 191 -0.53 -6.05 2.00
C LEU A 191 -0.64 -6.71 0.62
N ASP A 192 -1.86 -6.91 0.14
CA ASP A 192 -2.14 -7.38 -1.21
C ASP A 192 -2.53 -6.18 -2.10
N PRO A 193 -1.77 -5.87 -3.18
CA PRO A 193 -2.09 -4.77 -4.10
C PRO A 193 -3.49 -4.89 -4.71
N ARG A 194 -4.07 -6.10 -4.81
CA ARG A 194 -5.36 -6.32 -5.48
C ARG A 194 -6.59 -5.90 -4.68
N ARG A 195 -6.44 -5.58 -3.39
CA ARG A 195 -7.55 -5.17 -2.52
C ARG A 195 -7.77 -3.65 -2.45
N GLY A 196 -6.82 -2.85 -2.96
CA GLY A 196 -6.84 -1.38 -2.81
C GLY A 196 -7.79 -0.64 -3.74
N ASP A 197 -8.23 -1.24 -4.85
CA ASP A 197 -9.02 -0.54 -5.88
C ASP A 197 -10.55 -0.60 -5.63
N GLY A 198 -10.99 -1.16 -4.50
CA GLY A 198 -12.40 -1.44 -4.22
C GLY A 198 -13.17 -0.35 -3.48
N GLY A 199 -12.54 0.76 -3.08
CA GLY A 199 -13.22 1.78 -2.28
C GLY A 199 -12.46 3.09 -2.18
N GLU A 200 -12.78 4.01 -3.08
CA GLU A 200 -13.44 5.29 -2.81
C GLU A 200 -13.85 5.96 -4.13
#